data_AF-A0A957UBT1-F1
#
_entry.id   AF-A0A957UBT1-F1
#
_cell.length_a   1.000
_cell.length_b   1.000
_cell.length_c   1.000
_cell.angle_alpha   90.00
_cell.angle_beta   90.00
_cell.angle_gamma   90.00
#
_symmetry.space_group_name_H-M   'P 1'
#
loop_
_entity.id
_entity.type
_entity.pdbx_description
1 polymer ?
#
loop_
_entity_poly.entity_id
_entity_poly.type
_entity_poly.pdbx_seq_one_letter_code
_entity_poly.pdbx_strand_id
1 'polypeptide(L)'
;MTQNTVLTQPPATAANGEAESITAIAQEYHDGSEALDTTVQATGADTYARYLEWRNVPLQETPYLSIVIPAYNEAERIIPTIGAIASYVCGLDYPWELLIADDGSKDDTVVLCTSLGLANLHVLIAEKNGGKGSAVQRGVLAAQGARILFADADNSTPIEELSNLMRRMDEGY
;
A
#
# COMPACT_ATOMS: atom_id res chain seq x y z
N MET A 1 -49.09 17.36 -21.42
CA MET A 1 -48.42 16.14 -20.94
C MET A 1 -47.00 16.52 -20.56
N THR A 2 -46.75 16.71 -19.27
CA THR A 2 -45.39 16.76 -18.71
C THR A 2 -45.54 16.43 -17.23
N GLN A 3 -45.07 15.26 -16.84
CA GLN A 3 -45.15 14.76 -15.48
C GLN A 3 -44.05 15.39 -14.62
N ASN A 4 -44.44 15.71 -13.40
CA ASN A 4 -43.58 16.09 -12.29
C ASN A 4 -43.19 14.78 -11.57
N THR A 5 -41.92 14.42 -11.52
CA THR A 5 -41.45 13.21 -10.82
C THR A 5 -40.51 13.60 -9.70
N VAL A 6 -40.97 13.31 -8.48
CA VAL A 6 -40.30 13.51 -7.19
C VAL A 6 -39.05 12.62 -7.10
N LEU A 7 -37.95 13.21 -6.66
CA LEU A 7 -36.73 12.51 -6.22
C LEU A 7 -37.06 11.66 -4.98
N THR A 8 -37.06 10.33 -5.13
CA THR A 8 -37.04 9.39 -4.00
C THR A 8 -35.62 8.86 -3.82
N GLN A 9 -35.06 9.03 -2.62
CA GLN A 9 -33.81 8.39 -2.21
C GLN A 9 -33.94 6.85 -2.23
N PRO A 10 -32.87 6.09 -2.52
CA PRO A 10 -32.88 4.64 -2.38
C PRO A 10 -32.77 4.20 -0.90
N PRO A 11 -33.34 3.04 -0.53
CA PRO A 11 -33.43 2.57 0.85
C PRO A 11 -32.10 2.00 1.36
N ALA A 12 -31.83 2.22 2.65
CA ALA A 12 -30.76 1.59 3.40
C ALA A 12 -31.22 0.25 3.98
N THR A 13 -30.72 -0.89 3.49
CA THR A 13 -30.79 -2.26 4.08
C THR A 13 -29.94 -3.19 3.18
N ALA A 14 -29.08 -4.13 3.59
CA ALA A 14 -28.54 -4.59 4.87
C ALA A 14 -27.16 -5.21 4.56
N ALA A 15 -26.15 -4.87 5.36
CA ALA A 15 -24.93 -5.66 5.50
C ALA A 15 -25.26 -6.80 6.46
N ASN A 16 -25.11 -8.06 6.02
CA ASN A 16 -24.96 -9.29 6.82
C ASN A 16 -25.02 -10.48 5.85
N GLY A 17 -23.87 -10.91 5.31
CA GLY A 17 -23.84 -12.06 4.41
C GLY A 17 -22.46 -12.51 3.93
N GLU A 18 -21.44 -11.65 3.95
CA GLU A 18 -20.11 -11.99 3.40
C GLU A 18 -19.09 -12.41 4.47
N ALA A 19 -19.39 -12.22 5.76
CA ALA A 19 -18.47 -12.53 6.86
C ALA A 19 -18.36 -14.03 7.20
N GLU A 20 -19.30 -14.87 6.75
CA GLU A 20 -19.30 -16.31 7.08
C GLU A 20 -18.39 -17.15 6.17
N SER A 21 -17.96 -16.63 5.02
CA SER A 21 -17.13 -17.40 4.07
C SER A 21 -15.63 -17.41 4.37
N ILE A 22 -15.12 -16.49 5.19
CA ILE A 22 -13.67 -16.40 5.47
C ILE A 22 -13.26 -17.31 6.63
N THR A 23 -14.13 -17.52 7.61
CA THR A 23 -13.86 -18.38 8.79
C THR A 23 -13.65 -19.85 8.41
N ALA A 24 -14.25 -20.31 7.30
CA ALA A 24 -14.18 -21.71 6.88
C ALA A 24 -12.81 -22.14 6.31
N ILE A 25 -11.97 -21.20 5.85
CA ILE A 25 -10.70 -21.51 5.18
C ILE A 25 -9.56 -21.65 6.20
N ALA A 26 -9.72 -21.13 7.41
CA ALA A 26 -8.67 -21.08 8.44
C ALA A 26 -8.54 -22.36 9.30
N GLN A 27 -9.41 -23.36 9.15
CA GLN A 27 -9.46 -24.52 10.07
C GLN A 27 -8.62 -25.75 9.68
N GLU A 28 -7.89 -25.74 8.55
CA GLU A 28 -7.26 -26.99 8.05
C GLU A 28 -5.73 -27.12 8.17
N TYR A 29 -5.02 -26.25 8.89
CA TYR A 29 -3.57 -26.43 9.09
C TYR A 29 -3.16 -26.39 10.57
N HIS A 30 -2.91 -27.56 11.14
CA HIS A 30 -2.19 -27.71 12.40
C HIS A 30 -1.29 -28.96 12.36
N ASP A 31 0.03 -28.77 12.32
CA ASP A 31 0.98 -29.59 13.10
C ASP A 31 2.38 -28.93 13.19
N GLY A 32 2.81 -28.67 14.44
CA GLY A 32 4.18 -28.88 14.95
C GLY A 32 5.34 -27.95 14.57
N SER A 33 5.78 -27.10 15.52
CA SER A 33 7.19 -26.93 16.00
C SER A 33 7.42 -25.53 16.63
N GLU A 34 8.00 -25.51 17.84
CA GLU A 34 8.09 -24.37 18.76
C GLU A 34 9.09 -23.25 18.40
N ALA A 35 8.71 -22.05 18.87
CA ALA A 35 9.48 -20.83 19.17
C ALA A 35 9.99 -19.95 18.01
N LEU A 36 9.25 -18.87 17.70
CA LEU A 36 9.82 -17.57 17.30
C LEU A 36 8.79 -16.42 17.48
N ASP A 37 9.27 -15.35 18.13
CA ASP A 37 8.81 -13.97 18.27
C ASP A 37 7.33 -13.56 18.01
N THR A 38 6.77 -12.82 18.97
CA THR A 38 5.35 -12.52 19.11
C THR A 38 4.95 -11.29 18.28
N THR A 39 4.92 -11.41 16.96
CA THR A 39 4.08 -10.52 16.16
C THR A 39 2.72 -11.20 16.06
N VAL A 40 1.72 -10.69 16.77
CA VAL A 40 0.34 -11.14 16.60
C VAL A 40 0.02 -11.01 15.11
N GLN A 41 -0.24 -12.13 14.43
CA GLN A 41 -0.71 -12.08 13.05
C GLN A 41 -2.03 -11.30 13.05
N ALA A 42 -2.00 -10.07 12.53
CA ALA A 42 -3.19 -9.23 12.41
C ALA A 42 -4.25 -10.04 11.67
N THR A 43 -5.48 -10.08 12.20
CA THR A 43 -6.57 -10.74 11.49
C THR A 43 -6.88 -9.97 10.20
N GLY A 44 -7.51 -10.61 9.21
CA GLY A 44 -7.90 -9.91 7.98
C GLY A 44 -8.78 -8.67 8.23
N ALA A 45 -9.56 -8.67 9.31
CA ALA A 45 -10.35 -7.52 9.74
C ALA A 45 -9.47 -6.36 10.26
N ASP A 46 -8.45 -6.67 11.05
CA ASP A 46 -7.51 -5.67 11.58
C ASP A 46 -6.72 -5.00 10.45
N THR A 47 -6.23 -5.80 9.50
CA THR A 47 -5.50 -5.30 8.32
C THR A 47 -6.35 -4.34 7.48
N TYR A 48 -7.62 -4.67 7.24
CA TYR A 48 -8.49 -3.81 6.46
C TYR A 48 -8.82 -2.49 7.18
N ALA A 49 -9.06 -2.54 8.49
CA ALA A 49 -9.28 -1.33 9.29
C ALA A 49 -8.06 -0.39 9.22
N ARG A 50 -6.85 -0.96 9.33
CA ARG A 50 -5.58 -0.21 9.24
C ARG A 50 -5.36 0.35 7.84
N TYR A 51 -5.73 -0.38 6.79
CA TYR A 51 -5.74 0.15 5.43
C TYR A 51 -6.70 1.34 5.28
N LEU A 52 -7.91 1.26 5.83
CA LEU A 52 -8.86 2.38 5.77
C LEU A 52 -8.34 3.62 6.51
N GLU A 53 -7.70 3.44 7.66
CA GLU A 53 -7.06 4.54 8.38
C GLU A 53 -5.92 5.14 7.54
N TRP A 54 -4.98 4.31 7.09
CA TRP A 54 -3.86 4.73 6.23
C TRP A 54 -4.33 5.40 4.93
N ARG A 55 -5.46 4.97 4.37
CA ARG A 55 -6.01 5.57 3.16
C ARG A 55 -6.56 6.99 3.40
N ASN A 56 -7.21 7.23 4.53
CA ASN A 56 -8.04 8.44 4.71
C ASN A 56 -7.46 9.45 5.71
N VAL A 57 -6.55 9.02 6.58
CA VAL A 57 -6.00 9.84 7.66
C VAL A 57 -4.51 10.07 7.41
N PRO A 58 -4.07 11.32 7.19
CA PRO A 58 -2.65 11.63 7.11
C PRO A 58 -1.91 11.23 8.39
N LEU A 59 -0.72 10.66 8.25
CA LEU A 59 0.14 10.34 9.39
C LEU A 59 0.37 11.57 10.28
N GLN A 60 0.24 11.37 11.59
CA GLN A 60 0.44 12.42 12.61
C GLN A 60 1.86 12.43 13.18
N GLU A 61 2.60 11.35 12.96
CA GLU A 61 3.96 11.13 13.43
C GLU A 61 4.87 10.79 12.25
N THR A 62 6.18 10.89 12.45
CA THR A 62 7.17 10.47 11.45
C THR A 62 6.94 8.99 11.09
N PRO A 63 6.84 8.63 9.80
CA PRO A 63 6.68 7.24 9.40
C PRO A 63 7.82 6.38 9.95
N TYR A 64 7.53 5.14 10.28
CA TYR A 64 8.59 4.17 10.54
C TYR A 64 9.23 3.70 9.24
N LEU A 65 8.41 3.50 8.21
CA LEU A 65 8.83 3.01 6.90
C LEU A 65 8.36 3.95 5.79
N SER A 66 9.29 4.34 4.91
CA SER A 66 8.97 4.92 3.61
C SER A 66 9.27 3.92 2.51
N ILE A 67 8.30 3.69 1.63
CA ILE A 67 8.48 2.85 0.45
C ILE A 67 8.54 3.75 -0.78
N VAL A 68 9.60 3.64 -1.56
CA VAL A 68 9.84 4.42 -2.78
C VAL A 68 9.69 3.50 -3.99
N ILE A 69 8.78 3.85 -4.90
CA ILE A 69 8.63 3.18 -6.20
C ILE A 69 9.10 4.14 -7.29
N PRO A 70 10.27 3.93 -7.91
CA PRO A 70 10.62 4.64 -9.13
C PRO A 70 9.70 4.19 -10.28
N ALA A 71 9.15 5.14 -11.02
CA ALA A 71 8.19 4.85 -12.10
C ALA A 71 8.53 5.63 -13.37
N TYR A 72 8.46 4.98 -14.54
CA TYR A 72 8.48 5.63 -15.85
C TYR A 72 7.70 4.80 -16.84
N ASN A 73 6.57 5.33 -17.32
CA ASN A 73 5.63 4.67 -18.23
C ASN A 73 5.12 3.31 -17.70
N GLU A 74 4.51 3.37 -16.53
CA GLU A 74 4.15 2.28 -15.65
C GLU A 74 2.64 2.08 -15.48
N ALA A 75 1.82 2.70 -16.35
CA ALA A 75 0.37 2.75 -16.22
C ALA A 75 -0.30 1.36 -16.06
N GLU A 76 0.22 0.33 -16.74
CA GLU A 76 -0.36 -1.02 -16.68
C GLU A 76 -0.08 -1.76 -15.37
N ARG A 77 1.02 -1.45 -14.68
CA ARG A 77 1.50 -2.21 -13.51
C ARG A 77 1.41 -1.46 -12.20
N ILE A 78 1.36 -0.12 -12.23
CA ILE A 78 1.50 0.70 -11.03
C ILE A 78 0.35 0.51 -10.03
N ILE A 79 -0.89 0.37 -10.51
CA ILE A 79 -2.06 0.20 -9.64
C ILE A 79 -2.04 -1.16 -8.91
N PRO A 80 -1.85 -2.31 -9.58
CA PRO A 80 -1.64 -3.59 -8.91
C PRO A 80 -0.50 -3.55 -7.87
N THR A 81 0.64 -2.94 -8.21
CA THR A 81 1.80 -2.85 -7.32
C THR A 81 1.49 -2.05 -6.06
N ILE A 82 0.83 -0.89 -6.19
CA ILE A 82 0.37 -0.09 -5.02
C ILE A 82 -0.59 -0.92 -4.15
N GLY A 83 -1.52 -1.65 -4.77
CA GLY A 83 -2.48 -2.49 -4.06
C GLY A 83 -1.81 -3.61 -3.26
N ALA A 84 -0.86 -4.32 -3.86
CA ALA A 84 -0.11 -5.40 -3.19
C ALA A 84 0.68 -4.88 -1.99
N ILE A 85 1.39 -3.76 -2.18
CA ILE A 85 2.17 -3.13 -1.11
C ILE A 85 1.25 -2.68 0.03
N ALA A 86 0.18 -1.96 -0.28
CA ALA A 86 -0.74 -1.47 0.75
C ALA A 86 -1.40 -2.63 1.51
N SER A 87 -1.79 -3.70 0.83
CA SER A 87 -2.40 -4.88 1.46
C SER A 87 -1.45 -5.58 2.43
N TYR A 88 -0.17 -5.70 2.07
CA TYR A 88 0.81 -6.36 2.92
C TYR A 88 1.25 -5.47 4.08
N VAL A 89 1.65 -4.23 3.80
CA VAL A 89 2.27 -3.34 4.78
C VAL A 89 1.27 -2.84 5.81
N CYS A 90 -0.02 -2.65 5.46
CA CYS A 90 -1.06 -2.37 6.46
C CYS A 90 -1.29 -3.51 7.46
N GLY A 91 -0.82 -4.73 7.15
CA GLY A 91 -0.80 -5.83 8.11
C GLY A 91 0.34 -5.73 9.13
N LEU A 92 1.34 -4.88 8.91
CA LEU A 92 2.52 -4.72 9.75
C LEU A 92 2.33 -3.54 10.69
N ASP A 93 2.47 -3.73 12.01
CA ASP A 93 2.03 -2.78 13.06
C ASP A 93 2.91 -1.53 13.22
N TYR A 94 3.01 -0.69 12.19
CA TYR A 94 3.74 0.57 12.23
C TYR A 94 3.25 1.60 11.20
N PRO A 95 3.47 2.92 11.44
CA PRO A 95 3.13 3.97 10.48
C PRO A 95 4.05 3.91 9.26
N TRP A 96 3.51 4.10 8.07
CA TRP A 96 4.26 4.02 6.82
C TRP A 96 3.69 4.94 5.73
N GLU A 97 4.55 5.35 4.80
CA GLU A 97 4.19 6.17 3.64
C GLU A 97 4.65 5.51 2.33
N LEU A 98 3.98 5.86 1.23
CA LEU A 98 4.31 5.39 -0.11
C LEU A 98 4.66 6.58 -1.01
N LEU A 99 5.84 6.57 -1.62
CA LEU A 99 6.29 7.58 -2.56
C LEU A 99 6.42 6.98 -3.96
N ILE A 100 5.62 7.47 -4.90
CA ILE A 100 5.80 7.19 -6.33
C ILE A 100 6.74 8.25 -6.89
N ALA A 101 7.98 7.88 -7.16
CA ALA A 101 8.97 8.75 -7.78
C ALA A 101 8.88 8.62 -9.31
N ASP A 102 7.98 9.39 -9.91
CA ASP A 102 7.79 9.43 -11.36
C ASP A 102 8.97 10.13 -12.05
N ASP A 103 9.56 9.48 -13.05
CA ASP A 103 10.69 9.99 -13.83
C ASP A 103 10.24 10.65 -15.14
N GLY A 104 9.17 11.45 -15.08
CA GLY A 104 8.64 12.18 -16.23
C GLY A 104 7.92 11.26 -17.20
N SER A 105 7.02 10.42 -16.70
CA SER A 105 6.17 9.55 -17.53
C SER A 105 5.37 10.35 -18.56
N LYS A 106 5.11 9.70 -19.69
CA LYS A 106 4.34 10.25 -20.82
C LYS A 106 3.01 9.55 -21.03
N ASP A 107 2.77 8.49 -20.28
CA ASP A 107 1.51 7.76 -20.23
C ASP A 107 0.69 8.19 -19.01
N ASP A 108 -0.34 7.42 -18.67
CA ASP A 108 -1.26 7.73 -17.59
C ASP A 108 -0.72 7.42 -16.18
N THR A 109 0.54 7.02 -16.01
CA THR A 109 1.12 6.61 -14.70
C THR A 109 0.84 7.61 -13.59
N VAL A 110 1.14 8.89 -13.83
CA VAL A 110 0.98 9.97 -12.85
C VAL A 110 -0.49 10.21 -12.53
N VAL A 111 -1.35 10.20 -13.56
CA VAL A 111 -2.79 10.41 -13.42
C VAL A 111 -3.40 9.30 -12.59
N LEU A 112 -3.06 8.04 -12.90
CA LEU A 112 -3.51 6.86 -12.17
C LEU A 112 -3.13 6.97 -10.69
N CYS A 113 -1.86 7.25 -10.37
CA CYS A 113 -1.40 7.35 -8.98
C CYS A 113 -2.09 8.50 -8.22
N THR A 114 -2.17 9.68 -8.83
CA THR A 114 -2.76 10.87 -8.20
C THR A 114 -4.26 10.69 -7.97
N SER A 115 -4.95 10.01 -8.89
CA SER A 115 -6.39 9.78 -8.81
C SER A 115 -6.82 8.86 -7.65
N LEU A 116 -5.89 8.09 -7.07
CA LEU A 116 -6.18 7.21 -5.94
C LEU A 116 -6.55 7.97 -4.67
N GLY A 117 -6.05 9.21 -4.50
CA GLY A 117 -6.39 10.06 -3.36
C GLY A 117 -6.08 9.45 -1.98
N LEU A 118 -5.06 8.59 -1.89
CA LEU A 118 -4.65 7.97 -0.62
C LEU A 118 -3.86 9.00 0.19
N ALA A 119 -4.27 9.24 1.44
CA ALA A 119 -3.72 10.27 2.31
C ALA A 119 -2.20 10.16 2.51
N ASN A 120 -1.69 8.93 2.50
CA ASN A 120 -0.28 8.61 2.77
C ASN A 120 0.46 8.08 1.51
N LEU A 121 -0.07 8.38 0.32
CA LEU A 121 0.61 8.21 -0.96
C LEU A 121 1.02 9.58 -1.51
N HIS A 122 2.30 9.70 -1.89
CA HIS A 122 2.88 10.91 -2.45
C HIS A 122 3.42 10.64 -3.86
N VAL A 123 3.10 11.51 -4.83
CA VAL A 123 3.60 11.40 -6.22
C VAL A 123 4.61 12.51 -6.47
N LEU A 124 5.86 12.15 -6.75
CA LEU A 124 6.97 13.07 -7.03
C LEU A 124 7.28 13.05 -8.51
N ILE A 125 6.91 14.13 -9.23
CA ILE A 125 6.96 14.18 -10.69
C ILE A 125 8.24 14.88 -11.17
N ALA A 126 8.98 14.23 -12.06
CA ALA A 126 10.11 14.87 -12.75
C ALA A 126 9.63 15.70 -13.94
N GLU A 127 10.29 16.81 -14.22
CA GLU A 127 10.08 17.54 -15.49
C GLU A 127 10.60 16.75 -16.71
N LYS A 128 11.61 15.90 -16.51
CA LYS A 128 12.23 15.09 -17.56
C LYS A 128 12.75 13.78 -16.99
N ASN A 129 12.81 12.76 -17.84
CA ASN A 129 13.41 11.48 -17.52
C ASN A 129 14.92 11.63 -17.27
N GLY A 130 15.35 11.25 -16.07
CA GLY A 130 16.75 11.23 -15.63
C GLY A 130 17.28 9.82 -15.37
N GLY A 131 16.49 8.79 -15.65
CA GLY A 131 16.75 7.39 -15.37
C GLY A 131 16.36 6.97 -13.95
N LYS A 132 16.27 5.64 -13.73
CA LYS A 132 15.90 5.02 -12.45
C LYS A 132 16.68 5.57 -11.25
N GLY A 133 17.99 5.78 -11.38
CA GLY A 133 18.81 6.33 -10.29
C GLY A 133 18.37 7.74 -9.85
N SER A 134 17.97 8.60 -10.80
CA SER A 134 17.43 9.93 -10.52
C SER A 134 16.10 9.84 -9.77
N ALA A 135 15.22 8.93 -10.20
CA ALA A 135 13.94 8.68 -9.55
C ALA A 135 14.11 8.16 -8.12
N VAL A 136 14.93 7.13 -7.93
CA VAL A 136 15.26 6.57 -6.61
C VAL A 136 15.84 7.65 -5.70
N GLN A 137 16.83 8.41 -6.17
CA GLN A 137 17.42 9.50 -5.39
C GLN A 137 16.36 10.51 -4.94
N ARG A 138 15.46 10.93 -5.84
CA ARG A 138 14.39 11.87 -5.50
C ARG A 138 13.45 11.32 -4.44
N GLY A 139 13.04 10.06 -4.59
CA GLY A 139 12.18 9.41 -3.61
C GLY A 139 12.84 9.26 -2.25
N VAL A 140 14.11 8.83 -2.21
CA VAL A 140 14.88 8.68 -0.96
C VAL A 140 15.08 10.03 -0.27
N LEU A 141 15.33 11.11 -1.01
CA LEU A 141 15.49 12.45 -0.42
C LEU A 141 14.18 13.06 0.09
N ALA A 142 13.03 12.62 -0.44
CA ALA A 142 11.71 13.07 0.00
C ALA A 142 11.12 12.20 1.12
N ALA A 143 11.61 10.97 1.27
CA ALA A 143 11.17 10.03 2.30
C ALA A 143 11.44 10.57 3.70
N GLN A 144 10.47 10.40 4.59
CA GLN A 144 10.52 10.87 5.97
C GLN A 144 10.72 9.74 6.98
N GLY A 145 10.61 8.49 6.52
CA GLY A 145 10.62 7.31 7.36
C GLY A 145 11.98 7.02 7.97
N ALA A 146 11.97 6.44 9.18
CA ALA A 146 13.19 5.96 9.84
C ALA A 146 13.92 4.87 9.03
N ARG A 147 13.17 4.10 8.24
CA ARG A 147 13.67 3.13 7.26
C ARG A 147 13.14 3.47 5.87
N ILE A 148 13.98 3.30 4.86
CA ILE A 148 13.61 3.55 3.47
C ILE A 148 13.82 2.27 2.66
N LEU A 149 12.73 1.75 2.11
CA LEU A 149 12.75 0.69 1.10
C LEU A 149 12.58 1.34 -0.27
N PHE A 150 13.38 0.96 -1.25
CA PHE A 150 12.99 1.15 -2.65
C PHE A 150 12.50 -0.19 -3.20
N ALA A 151 11.39 -0.17 -3.92
CA ALA A 151 10.77 -1.36 -4.51
C ALA A 151 10.47 -1.10 -5.99
N ASP A 152 10.71 -2.11 -6.83
CA ASP A 152 10.49 -1.96 -8.27
C ASP A 152 9.00 -2.04 -8.64
N ALA A 153 8.59 -1.23 -9.61
CA ALA A 153 7.20 -1.12 -10.01
C ALA A 153 6.64 -2.41 -10.65
N ASP A 154 7.51 -3.35 -11.05
CA ASP A 154 7.14 -4.66 -11.59
C ASP A 154 6.96 -5.76 -10.54
N ASN A 155 7.15 -5.44 -9.25
CA ASN A 155 7.08 -6.41 -8.16
C ASN A 155 8.04 -7.60 -8.36
N SER A 156 9.19 -7.38 -9.00
CA SER A 156 10.22 -8.40 -9.23
C SER A 156 10.78 -9.01 -7.94
N THR A 157 10.75 -8.25 -6.84
CA THR A 157 10.92 -8.77 -5.48
C THR A 157 9.56 -8.70 -4.78
N PRO A 158 8.98 -9.84 -4.34
CA PRO A 158 7.73 -9.84 -3.61
C PRO A 158 7.82 -8.98 -2.35
N ILE A 159 6.78 -8.19 -2.06
CA ILE A 159 6.75 -7.30 -0.90
C ILE A 159 6.82 -8.08 0.42
N GLU A 160 6.43 -9.35 0.41
CA GLU A 160 6.48 -10.27 1.54
C GLU A 160 7.89 -10.49 2.09
N GLU A 161 8.92 -10.30 1.25
CA GLU A 161 10.33 -10.39 1.67
C GLU A 161 10.78 -9.21 2.54
N LEU A 162 9.98 -8.14 2.64
CA LEU A 162 10.26 -6.99 3.50
C LEU A 162 10.47 -7.42 4.95
N SER A 163 9.65 -8.32 5.49
CA SER A 163 9.80 -8.77 6.89
C SER A 163 11.13 -9.50 7.13
N ASN A 164 11.55 -10.33 6.17
CA ASN A 164 12.85 -11.01 6.21
C ASN A 164 14.00 -10.01 6.13
N LEU A 165 13.90 -9.03 5.22
CA LEU A 165 14.89 -7.97 5.05
C LEU A 165 15.05 -7.15 6.34
N MET A 166 13.93 -6.70 6.93
CA MET A 166 13.93 -5.91 8.16
C MET A 166 14.57 -6.68 9.32
N ARG A 167 14.20 -7.95 9.49
CA ARG A 167 14.80 -8.81 10.52
C ARG A 167 16.31 -8.89 10.37
N ARG A 168 16.82 -9.09 9.15
CA ARG A 168 18.28 -9.15 8.91
C ARG A 168 18.98 -7.82 9.16
N MET A 169 18.35 -6.70 8.82
CA MET A 169 18.90 -5.37 9.14
C MET A 169 18.99 -5.17 10.66
N ASP A 170 18.02 -5.65 11.43
CA ASP A 170 18.01 -5.55 12.89
C ASP A 170 19.07 -6.43 13.55
N GLU A 171 19.44 -7.53 12.88
CA GLU A 171 20.57 -8.40 13.25
C GLU A 171 21.94 -7.78 12.88
N GLY A 172 21.97 -6.61 12.23
CA GLY A 172 23.19 -5.86 11.92
C GLY A 172 23.88 -6.23 10.60
N TYR A 173 23.15 -6.79 9.64
CA TYR A 173 23.63 -7.04 8.26
C TYR A 173 23.57 -5.82 7.35
#